data_AF-A0A426UFI9-F1
#
_entry.id   AF-A0A426UFI9-F1
#
_cell.length_a   1.000
_cell.length_b   1.000
_cell.length_c   1.000
_cell.angle_alpha   90.00
_cell.angle_beta   90.00
_cell.angle_gamma   90.00
#
_symmetry.space_group_name_H-M   'P 1'
#
loop_
_entity.id
_entity.type
_entity.pdbx_description
1 polymer ?
#
loop_
_entity_poly.entity_id
_entity_poly.type
_entity_poly.pdbx_seq_one_letter_code
_entity_poly.pdbx_strand_id
1 'polypeptide(L)'
;MAGRFTPRPTRTTVRGGEVVVPAARRETVARVEAPLVRKWRPKWPVELGLVLGALRRGPGDPTFRALPDGSVWRASRTPAGPGTLRVCMYGGEVRGEAWGPGGEWLLTQLPELLGAADDPSAFVPRHRVVAHSWRRRPGLRLTRTGLVLESLIPSVLEQKVTTDEAYRAWRLLVRKFGEPAPGPAAGGRLWVMPAPRTWALIPSWEWHRAGVDNKRASTILRCVR
;
A
#
# COMPACT_ATOMS: atom_id res chain seq x y z
N MET A 1 60.98 28.49 39.47
CA MET A 1 60.76 28.48 38.01
C MET A 1 59.79 27.36 37.67
N ALA A 2 58.57 27.71 37.27
CA ALA A 2 57.45 26.78 37.05
C ALA A 2 57.57 26.09 35.67
N GLY A 3 57.65 24.76 35.67
CA GLY A 3 57.62 23.94 34.46
C GLY A 3 56.20 23.91 33.88
N ARG A 4 56.04 24.39 32.63
CA ARG A 4 54.77 24.39 31.90
C ARG A 4 54.39 22.98 31.47
N PHE A 5 53.48 22.35 32.21
CA PHE A 5 52.77 21.15 31.75
C PHE A 5 51.76 21.56 30.68
N THR A 6 51.98 21.16 29.43
CA THR A 6 51.00 21.36 28.34
C THR A 6 50.18 20.08 28.19
N PRO A 7 48.87 20.09 28.48
CA PRO A 7 48.05 18.90 28.28
C PRO A 7 47.90 18.62 26.78
N ARG A 8 48.35 17.44 26.34
CA ARG A 8 48.04 16.91 25.01
C ARG A 8 46.53 16.61 24.92
N PRO A 9 45.83 17.02 23.85
CA PRO A 9 44.42 16.67 23.70
C PRO A 9 44.30 15.15 23.49
N THR A 10 43.46 14.53 24.30
CA THR A 10 43.04 13.13 24.14
C THR A 10 42.28 12.98 22.81
N ARG A 11 42.61 11.91 22.09
CA ARG A 11 42.13 11.58 20.75
C ARG A 11 40.69 11.04 20.79
N THR A 12 39.74 11.83 21.30
CA THR A 12 38.33 11.41 21.46
C THR A 12 37.30 12.49 21.11
N THR A 13 37.61 13.39 20.17
CA THR A 13 36.61 14.36 19.66
C THR A 13 36.81 14.72 18.19
N VAL A 14 36.79 13.74 17.27
CA VAL A 14 36.59 14.06 15.83
C VAL A 14 35.73 12.99 15.14
N ARG A 15 34.47 12.90 15.54
CA ARG A 15 33.35 12.63 14.65
C ARG A 15 32.26 13.61 15.05
N GLY A 16 31.82 14.43 14.09
CA GLY A 16 30.80 15.47 14.26
C GLY A 16 29.57 14.96 15.00
N GLY A 17 29.52 15.29 16.28
CA GLY A 17 28.39 15.06 17.18
C GLY A 17 27.33 16.16 17.11
N GLU A 18 27.34 16.99 16.07
CA GLU A 18 26.21 17.85 15.75
C GLU A 18 25.21 17.05 14.93
N VAL A 19 24.17 16.55 15.60
CA VAL A 19 22.94 16.18 14.93
C VAL A 19 22.26 17.48 14.53
N VAL A 20 22.22 17.79 13.24
CA VAL A 20 21.34 18.83 12.71
C VAL A 20 19.90 18.39 12.98
N VAL A 21 19.30 18.92 14.05
CA VAL A 21 17.87 18.75 14.32
C VAL A 21 17.14 19.68 13.36
N PRO A 22 16.35 19.17 12.40
CA PRO A 22 15.58 20.03 11.51
C PRO A 22 14.62 20.87 12.35
N ALA A 23 14.51 22.16 12.03
CA ALA A 23 13.47 23.01 12.62
C ALA A 23 12.11 22.32 12.48
N ALA A 24 11.30 22.37 13.54
CA ALA A 24 9.97 21.77 13.58
C ALA A 24 9.21 22.14 12.30
N ARG A 25 8.94 21.13 11.47
CA ARG A 25 8.17 21.33 10.23
C ARG A 25 6.84 21.91 10.67
N ARG A 26 6.51 23.14 10.25
CA ARG A 26 5.17 23.70 10.46
C ARG A 26 4.20 22.68 9.87
N GLU A 27 3.44 22.00 10.74
CA GLU A 27 2.30 21.21 10.34
C GLU A 27 1.35 22.17 9.65
N THR A 28 1.39 22.17 8.31
CA THR A 28 0.25 22.64 7.55
C THR A 28 -0.82 21.60 7.87
N VAL A 29 -1.66 21.89 8.85
CA VAL A 29 -2.86 21.11 9.13
C VAL A 29 -3.70 21.27 7.86
N ALA A 30 -3.48 20.38 6.90
CA ALA A 30 -4.30 20.32 5.70
C ALA A 30 -5.72 20.15 6.21
N ARG A 31 -6.58 21.12 5.88
CA ARG A 31 -8.01 21.06 6.18
C ARG A 31 -8.48 19.70 5.66
N VAL A 32 -8.78 18.77 6.58
CA VAL A 32 -9.13 17.41 6.21
C VAL A 32 -10.46 17.52 5.48
N GLU A 33 -10.41 17.38 4.16
CA GLU A 33 -11.60 17.37 3.34
C GLU A 33 -12.52 16.25 3.81
N ALA A 34 -13.81 16.56 3.93
CA ALA A 34 -14.80 15.57 4.33
C ALA A 34 -14.80 14.41 3.31
N PRO A 35 -14.85 13.15 3.77
CA PRO A 35 -14.90 12.03 2.84
C PRO A 35 -16.18 12.05 1.99
N LEU A 36 -16.05 11.59 0.74
CA LEU A 36 -17.18 11.01 0.04
C LEU A 36 -17.53 9.69 0.72
N VAL A 37 -18.81 9.36 0.81
CA VAL A 37 -19.28 8.15 1.52
C VAL A 37 -20.22 7.35 0.65
N ARG A 38 -20.04 6.02 0.63
CA ARG A 38 -20.99 5.07 0.06
C ARG A 38 -21.28 3.96 1.06
N LYS A 39 -22.56 3.60 1.16
CA LYS A 39 -23.03 2.43 1.88
C LYS A 39 -23.46 1.36 0.88
N TRP A 40 -23.12 0.11 1.15
CA TRP A 40 -23.50 -1.02 0.31
C TRP A 40 -23.79 -2.24 1.18
N ARG A 41 -24.94 -2.87 0.97
CA ARG A 41 -25.32 -4.09 1.68
C ARG A 41 -25.06 -5.30 0.77
N PRO A 42 -24.03 -6.12 1.03
CA PRO A 42 -23.81 -7.35 0.27
C PRO A 42 -24.96 -8.34 0.48
N LYS A 43 -25.22 -9.19 -0.52
CA LYS A 43 -26.22 -10.26 -0.43
C LYS A 43 -25.68 -11.52 0.27
N TRP A 44 -24.44 -11.47 0.75
CA TRP A 44 -23.73 -12.55 1.43
C TRP A 44 -22.90 -11.98 2.60
N PRO A 45 -22.48 -12.81 3.56
CA PRO A 45 -21.50 -12.39 4.56
C PRO A 45 -20.21 -11.94 3.88
N VAL A 46 -19.64 -10.80 4.27
CA VAL A 46 -18.35 -10.31 3.75
C VAL A 46 -17.36 -10.19 4.90
N GLU A 47 -16.21 -10.85 4.75
CA GLU A 47 -15.08 -10.74 5.68
C GLU A 47 -13.96 -9.94 5.02
N LEU A 48 -13.80 -8.66 5.39
CA LEU A 48 -12.85 -7.74 4.74
C LEU A 48 -11.41 -8.29 4.74
N GLY A 49 -11.00 -8.94 5.84
CA GLY A 49 -9.66 -9.53 5.95
C GLY A 49 -9.43 -10.68 4.97
N LEU A 50 -10.47 -11.48 4.66
CA LEU A 50 -10.39 -12.56 3.68
C LEU A 50 -10.40 -12.04 2.25
N VAL A 51 -11.23 -11.03 1.96
CA VAL A 51 -11.40 -10.49 0.61
C VAL A 51 -10.26 -9.56 0.21
N LEU A 52 -9.91 -8.60 1.07
CA LEU A 52 -8.90 -7.56 0.77
C LEU A 52 -7.49 -7.96 1.20
N GLY A 53 -7.34 -9.01 2.02
CA GLY A 53 -6.04 -9.42 2.57
C GLY A 53 -5.02 -9.79 1.48
N ALA A 54 -5.47 -10.36 0.35
CA ALA A 54 -4.63 -10.69 -0.78
C ALA A 54 -3.96 -9.47 -1.46
N LEU A 55 -4.45 -8.26 -1.19
CA LEU A 55 -3.90 -7.03 -1.74
C LEU A 55 -2.75 -6.46 -0.89
N ARG A 56 -2.55 -6.96 0.33
CA ARG A 56 -1.56 -6.45 1.28
C ARG A 56 -0.16 -7.01 0.99
N ARG A 57 0.82 -6.12 0.86
CA ARG A 57 2.25 -6.41 0.65
C ARG A 57 3.05 -6.31 1.95
N GLY A 58 2.59 -7.06 2.96
CA GLY A 58 3.24 -7.19 4.27
C GLY A 58 2.83 -6.14 5.32
N PRO A 59 3.44 -6.16 6.52
CA PRO A 59 3.07 -5.29 7.63
C PRO A 59 3.42 -3.82 7.41
N GLY A 60 4.46 -3.54 6.64
CA GLY A 60 4.88 -2.19 6.27
C GLY A 60 4.46 -1.77 4.85
N ASP A 61 3.36 -2.31 4.33
CA ASP A 61 2.84 -1.90 3.02
C ASP A 61 2.49 -0.40 3.03
N PRO A 62 3.09 0.42 2.16
CA PRO A 62 2.78 1.85 2.11
C PRO A 62 1.44 2.15 1.44
N THR A 63 0.79 1.17 0.79
CA THR A 63 -0.47 1.36 0.05
C THR A 63 -1.67 0.73 0.74
N PHE A 64 -1.46 -0.04 1.81
CA PHE A 64 -2.49 -0.81 2.50
C PHE A 64 -2.32 -0.78 4.02
N ARG A 65 -3.40 -0.58 4.77
CA ARG A 65 -3.42 -0.73 6.24
C ARG A 65 -4.70 -1.39 6.71
N ALA A 66 -4.59 -2.43 7.52
CA ALA A 66 -5.69 -2.90 8.36
C ALA A 66 -5.52 -2.33 9.76
N LEU A 67 -6.58 -1.77 10.34
CA LEU A 67 -6.58 -1.17 11.67
C LEU A 67 -7.31 -2.06 12.68
N PRO A 68 -7.02 -1.92 14.00
CA PRO A 68 -7.67 -2.71 15.05
C PRO A 68 -9.20 -2.56 15.12
N ASP A 69 -9.75 -1.46 14.60
CA ASP A 69 -11.20 -1.23 14.48
C ASP A 69 -11.87 -2.06 13.36
N GLY A 70 -11.11 -2.95 12.71
CA GLY A 70 -11.57 -3.75 11.58
C GLY A 70 -11.62 -3.00 10.25
N SER A 71 -11.24 -1.72 10.21
CA SER A 71 -11.21 -0.96 8.96
C SER A 71 -9.98 -1.28 8.12
N VAL A 72 -10.18 -1.32 6.81
CA VAL A 72 -9.13 -1.49 5.82
C VAL A 72 -8.98 -0.19 5.02
N TRP A 73 -7.76 0.31 4.95
CA TRP A 73 -7.40 1.47 4.16
C TRP A 73 -6.54 1.06 2.98
N ARG A 74 -6.84 1.62 1.82
CA ARG A 74 -6.05 1.47 0.60
C ARG A 74 -5.83 2.81 -0.08
N ALA A 75 -4.62 3.03 -0.55
CA ALA A 75 -4.29 4.14 -1.44
C ALA A 75 -4.10 3.59 -2.84
N SER A 76 -4.76 4.22 -3.80
CA SER A 76 -4.81 3.74 -5.17
C SER A 76 -4.63 4.85 -6.19
N ARG A 77 -4.06 4.50 -7.34
CA ARG A 77 -4.01 5.34 -8.53
C ARG A 77 -5.11 4.88 -9.48
N THR A 78 -6.21 5.61 -9.48
CA THR A 78 -7.36 5.31 -10.34
C THR A 78 -7.25 6.05 -11.68
N PRO A 79 -8.08 5.70 -12.68
CA PRO A 79 -8.20 6.48 -13.91
C PRO A 79 -8.61 7.94 -13.68
N ALA A 80 -9.32 8.23 -12.58
CA ALA A 80 -9.74 9.57 -12.19
C ALA A 80 -8.70 10.30 -11.31
N GLY A 81 -7.55 9.68 -11.03
CA GLY A 81 -6.47 10.26 -10.23
C GLY A 81 -6.18 9.50 -8.93
N PRO A 82 -5.29 10.03 -8.07
CA PRO A 82 -4.99 9.42 -6.78
C PRO A 82 -6.22 9.43 -5.87
N GLY A 83 -6.40 8.37 -5.10
CA GLY A 83 -7.47 8.28 -4.12
C GLY A 83 -7.11 7.41 -2.94
N THR A 84 -7.72 7.72 -1.80
CA THR A 84 -7.70 6.88 -0.60
C THR A 84 -9.09 6.32 -0.38
N LEU A 85 -9.18 5.04 -0.04
CA LEU A 85 -10.41 4.37 0.36
C LEU A 85 -10.23 3.77 1.75
N ARG A 86 -11.13 4.08 2.67
CA ARG A 86 -11.35 3.34 3.92
C ARG A 86 -12.61 2.51 3.75
N VAL A 87 -12.54 1.25 4.16
CA VAL A 87 -13.68 0.31 4.16
C VAL A 87 -13.85 -0.25 5.56
N CYS A 88 -15.08 -0.22 6.06
CA CYS A 88 -15.46 -0.84 7.33
C CYS A 88 -16.82 -1.53 7.21
N MET A 89 -17.07 -2.48 8.11
CA MET A 89 -18.32 -3.23 8.21
C MET A 89 -19.11 -2.79 9.44
N TYR A 90 -20.41 -2.54 9.28
CA TYR A 90 -21.36 -2.24 10.35
C TYR A 90 -22.64 -3.06 10.17
N GLY A 91 -22.92 -4.02 11.04
CA GLY A 91 -24.21 -4.75 11.01
C GLY A 91 -24.55 -5.37 9.64
N GLY A 92 -23.55 -5.93 8.95
CA GLY A 92 -23.69 -6.50 7.61
C GLY A 92 -23.74 -5.48 6.46
N GLU A 93 -23.55 -4.20 6.73
CA GLU A 93 -23.40 -3.14 5.73
C GLU A 93 -21.95 -2.71 5.60
N VAL A 94 -21.46 -2.61 4.37
CA VAL A 94 -20.17 -2.04 4.05
C VAL A 94 -20.31 -0.52 3.98
N ARG A 95 -19.47 0.22 4.69
CA ARG A 95 -19.28 1.65 4.53
C ARG A 95 -17.91 1.91 3.91
N GLY A 96 -17.92 2.52 2.72
CA GLY A 96 -16.74 3.07 2.07
C GLY A 96 -16.65 4.57 2.28
N GLU A 97 -15.48 5.06 2.63
CA GLU A 97 -15.15 6.49 2.74
C GLU A 97 -13.96 6.76 1.83
N ALA A 98 -14.04 7.78 0.99
CA ALA A 98 -13.01 8.06 0.01
C ALA A 98 -12.61 9.53 -0.09
N TRP A 99 -11.35 9.76 -0.45
CA TRP A 99 -10.74 11.08 -0.55
C TRP A 99 -9.91 11.21 -1.84
N GLY A 100 -9.75 12.46 -2.29
CA GLY A 100 -8.96 12.81 -3.47
C GLY A 100 -9.71 12.63 -4.79
N PRO A 101 -9.10 13.03 -5.92
CA PRO A 101 -9.72 12.99 -7.25
C PRO A 101 -10.29 11.62 -7.65
N GLY A 102 -9.64 10.54 -7.20
CA GLY A 102 -10.09 9.17 -7.46
C GLY A 102 -11.22 8.66 -6.56
N GLY A 103 -11.74 9.46 -5.62
CA GLY A 103 -12.64 9.02 -4.56
C GLY A 103 -13.98 8.47 -5.06
N GLU A 104 -14.64 9.19 -5.97
CA GLU A 104 -15.93 8.75 -6.54
C GLU A 104 -15.80 7.43 -7.32
N TRP A 105 -14.70 7.29 -8.07
CA TRP A 105 -14.39 6.04 -8.78
C TRP A 105 -14.22 4.87 -7.80
N LEU A 106 -13.47 5.07 -6.70
CA LEU A 106 -13.24 4.04 -5.68
C LEU A 106 -14.55 3.59 -5.03
N LEU A 107 -15.44 4.54 -4.69
CA LEU A 107 -16.73 4.22 -4.11
C LEU A 107 -17.64 3.51 -5.11
N THR A 108 -17.61 3.91 -6.39
CA THR A 108 -18.37 3.24 -7.45
C THR A 108 -17.93 1.79 -7.62
N GLN A 109 -16.62 1.52 -7.57
CA GLN A 109 -16.06 0.18 -7.70
C GLN A 109 -16.11 -0.65 -6.41
N LEU A 110 -16.55 -0.09 -5.27
CA LEU A 110 -16.53 -0.76 -3.97
C LEU A 110 -17.22 -2.14 -3.97
N PRO A 111 -18.41 -2.33 -4.56
CA PRO A 111 -19.02 -3.66 -4.64
C PRO A 111 -18.16 -4.67 -5.40
N GLU A 112 -17.63 -4.29 -6.57
CA GLU A 112 -16.75 -5.14 -7.39
C GLU A 112 -15.46 -5.50 -6.65
N LEU A 113 -14.85 -4.53 -5.98
CA LEU A 113 -13.67 -4.74 -5.13
C LEU A 113 -13.92 -5.80 -4.05
N LEU A 114 -15.14 -5.85 -3.52
CA LEU A 114 -15.58 -6.81 -2.51
C LEU A 114 -16.23 -8.07 -3.10
N GLY A 115 -16.05 -8.30 -4.40
CA GLY A 115 -16.40 -9.52 -5.10
C GLY A 115 -17.87 -9.60 -5.51
N ALA A 116 -18.50 -8.47 -5.85
CA ALA A 116 -19.87 -8.48 -6.35
C ALA A 116 -20.07 -9.27 -7.65
N ALA A 117 -19.02 -9.38 -8.47
CA ALA A 117 -18.99 -10.18 -9.69
C ALA A 117 -18.46 -11.61 -9.50
N ASP A 118 -18.12 -12.01 -8.27
CA ASP A 118 -17.68 -13.38 -7.98
C ASP A 118 -18.91 -14.28 -7.82
N ASP A 119 -18.98 -15.35 -8.60
CA ASP A 119 -20.03 -16.38 -8.54
C ASP A 119 -19.46 -17.68 -7.93
N PRO A 120 -19.69 -17.91 -6.62
CA PRO A 120 -19.21 -19.11 -5.95
C PRO A 120 -19.91 -20.39 -6.43
N SER A 121 -21.08 -20.29 -7.05
CA SER A 121 -21.84 -21.47 -7.48
C SER A 121 -21.15 -22.19 -8.66
N ALA A 122 -20.34 -21.45 -9.44
CA ALA A 122 -19.49 -22.00 -10.48
C ALA A 122 -18.31 -22.84 -9.94
N PHE A 123 -17.97 -22.71 -8.65
CA PHE A 123 -16.84 -23.41 -8.05
C PHE A 123 -17.24 -24.78 -7.48
N VAL A 124 -16.79 -25.85 -8.12
CA VAL A 124 -17.03 -27.24 -7.67
C VAL A 124 -15.76 -27.84 -7.07
N PRO A 125 -15.60 -27.87 -5.73
CA PRO A 125 -14.38 -28.38 -5.11
C PRO A 125 -14.31 -29.91 -5.20
N ARG A 126 -13.39 -30.42 -6.05
CA ARG A 126 -13.20 -31.88 -6.23
C ARG A 126 -12.33 -32.53 -5.16
N HIS A 127 -11.46 -31.77 -4.49
CA HIS A 127 -10.54 -32.30 -3.49
C HIS A 127 -10.99 -31.96 -2.06
N ARG A 128 -10.92 -32.94 -1.14
CA ARG A 128 -11.42 -32.82 0.25
C ARG A 128 -10.87 -31.62 1.02
N VAL A 129 -9.59 -31.30 0.86
CA VAL A 129 -8.93 -30.17 1.54
C VAL A 129 -9.47 -28.83 1.03
N VAL A 130 -9.76 -28.75 -0.27
CA VAL A 130 -10.32 -27.55 -0.91
C VAL A 130 -11.77 -27.38 -0.46
N ALA A 131 -12.56 -28.45 -0.46
CA ALA A 131 -13.95 -28.42 0.03
C ALA A 131 -14.04 -28.02 1.51
N HIS A 132 -13.16 -28.55 2.36
CA HIS A 132 -13.08 -28.15 3.77
C HIS A 132 -12.67 -26.69 3.93
N SER A 133 -11.68 -26.23 3.17
CA SER A 133 -11.20 -24.85 3.16
C SER A 133 -12.26 -23.85 2.72
N TRP A 134 -13.07 -24.21 1.73
CA TRP A 134 -14.17 -23.41 1.22
C TRP A 134 -15.29 -23.27 2.26
N ARG A 135 -15.74 -24.39 2.86
CA ARG A 135 -16.80 -24.38 3.89
C ARG A 135 -16.45 -23.53 5.12
N ARG A 136 -15.17 -23.45 5.49
CA ARG A 136 -14.70 -22.67 6.65
C ARG A 136 -14.57 -21.16 6.38
N ARG A 137 -14.79 -20.71 5.15
CA ARG A 137 -14.59 -19.31 4.73
C ARG A 137 -15.82 -18.77 3.99
N PRO A 138 -17.01 -18.75 4.61
CA PRO A 138 -18.24 -18.33 3.94
C PRO A 138 -18.22 -16.85 3.51
N GLY A 139 -17.39 -16.02 4.16
CA GLY A 139 -17.22 -14.60 3.82
C GLY A 139 -16.13 -14.30 2.78
N LEU A 140 -15.52 -15.33 2.19
CA LEU A 140 -14.53 -15.17 1.12
C LEU A 140 -15.22 -14.90 -0.23
N ARG A 141 -14.69 -13.91 -0.93
CA ARG A 141 -14.95 -13.61 -2.33
C ARG A 141 -13.66 -13.23 -3.02
N LEU A 142 -13.61 -13.45 -4.34
CA LEU A 142 -12.50 -12.98 -5.17
C LEU A 142 -12.59 -11.46 -5.34
N THR A 143 -11.56 -10.76 -4.87
CA THR A 143 -11.45 -9.31 -5.02
C THR A 143 -11.18 -8.92 -6.48
N ARG A 144 -11.79 -7.81 -6.93
CA ARG A 144 -11.59 -7.26 -8.27
C ARG A 144 -11.27 -5.77 -8.20
N THR A 145 -9.99 -5.42 -8.36
CA THR A 145 -9.56 -4.02 -8.23
C THR A 145 -9.88 -3.17 -9.46
N GLY A 146 -9.92 -3.77 -10.66
CA GLY A 146 -9.96 -3.04 -11.94
C GLY A 146 -8.68 -2.25 -12.25
N LEU A 147 -7.65 -2.33 -11.40
CA LEU A 147 -6.41 -1.57 -11.50
C LEU A 147 -5.25 -2.52 -11.79
N VAL A 148 -5.03 -2.78 -13.09
CA VAL A 148 -4.07 -3.79 -13.55
C VAL A 148 -2.67 -3.53 -13.02
N LEU A 149 -2.15 -2.30 -13.14
CA LEU A 149 -0.79 -1.98 -12.72
C LEU A 149 -0.58 -2.14 -11.19
N GLU A 150 -1.61 -1.88 -10.38
CA GLU A 150 -1.53 -2.07 -8.91
C GLU A 150 -1.36 -3.54 -8.52
N SER A 151 -1.82 -4.46 -9.36
CA SER A 151 -1.67 -5.90 -9.13
C SER A 151 -0.44 -6.45 -9.84
N LEU A 152 -0.18 -6.00 -11.07
CA LEU A 152 0.88 -6.48 -11.93
C LEU A 152 2.28 -6.15 -11.39
N ILE A 153 2.51 -4.91 -10.97
CA ILE A 153 3.85 -4.48 -10.55
C ILE A 153 4.33 -5.25 -9.31
N PRO A 154 3.54 -5.34 -8.20
CA PRO A 154 3.92 -6.20 -7.08
C PRO A 154 4.09 -7.67 -7.47
N SER A 155 3.23 -8.20 -8.35
CA SER A 155 3.33 -9.59 -8.81
C SER A 155 4.66 -9.86 -9.54
N VAL A 156 5.15 -8.90 -10.33
CA VAL A 156 6.48 -9.00 -10.97
C VAL A 156 7.59 -8.90 -9.93
N LEU A 157 7.48 -7.98 -8.95
CA LEU A 157 8.45 -7.85 -7.87
C LEU A 157 8.56 -9.12 -7.02
N GLU A 158 7.48 -9.89 -6.87
CA GLU A 158 7.43 -11.13 -6.08
C GLU A 158 8.06 -12.35 -6.80
N GLN A 159 8.46 -12.24 -8.06
CA GLN A 159 8.98 -13.38 -8.82
C GLN A 159 10.37 -13.82 -8.36
N LYS A 160 10.50 -15.12 -8.04
CA LYS A 160 11.77 -15.83 -7.74
C LYS A 160 12.59 -15.22 -6.59
N VAL A 161 11.93 -14.53 -5.67
CA VAL A 161 12.53 -13.97 -4.45
C VAL A 161 11.68 -14.33 -3.24
N THR A 162 12.20 -14.08 -2.05
CA THR A 162 11.37 -14.18 -0.85
C THR A 162 10.33 -13.06 -0.83
N THR A 163 9.21 -13.34 -0.17
CA THR A 163 8.14 -12.38 0.02
C THR A 163 8.63 -11.11 0.74
N ASP A 164 9.54 -11.24 1.71
CA ASP A 164 10.08 -10.12 2.46
C ASP A 164 10.94 -9.18 1.59
N GLU A 165 11.75 -9.73 0.68
CA GLU A 165 12.53 -8.96 -0.28
C GLU A 165 11.61 -8.19 -1.24
N ALA A 166 10.57 -8.84 -1.77
CA ALA A 166 9.60 -8.21 -2.65
C ALA A 166 8.84 -7.08 -1.95
N TYR A 167 8.38 -7.30 -0.72
CA TYR A 167 7.67 -6.29 0.08
C TYR A 167 8.58 -5.12 0.46
N ARG A 168 9.86 -5.38 0.71
CA ARG A 168 10.86 -4.33 0.91
C ARG A 168 11.05 -3.50 -0.35
N ALA A 169 11.22 -4.14 -1.51
CA ALA A 169 11.37 -3.45 -2.79
C ALA A 169 10.15 -2.56 -3.09
N TRP A 170 8.94 -3.12 -2.97
CA TRP A 170 7.68 -2.39 -3.11
C TRP A 170 7.62 -1.15 -2.23
N ARG A 171 7.90 -1.32 -0.93
CA ARG A 171 7.90 -0.22 0.04
C ARG A 171 8.90 0.87 -0.31
N LEU A 172 10.12 0.52 -0.69
CA LEU A 172 11.17 1.48 -1.04
C LEU A 172 10.79 2.28 -2.30
N LEU A 173 10.35 1.59 -3.34
CA LEU A 173 9.99 2.21 -4.62
C LEU A 173 8.76 3.13 -4.47
N VAL A 174 7.70 2.65 -3.81
CA VAL A 174 6.49 3.46 -3.61
C VAL A 174 6.74 4.67 -2.72
N ARG A 175 7.50 4.53 -1.62
CA ARG A 175 7.80 5.70 -0.76
C ARG A 175 8.70 6.72 -1.43
N LYS A 176 9.55 6.30 -2.37
CA LYS A 176 10.49 7.20 -3.05
C LYS A 176 9.91 7.86 -4.28
N PHE A 177 9.08 7.15 -5.05
CA PHE A 177 8.58 7.60 -6.35
C PHE A 177 7.06 7.74 -6.41
N GLY A 178 6.34 7.32 -5.38
CA GLY A 178 4.91 7.56 -5.23
C GLY A 178 4.63 8.95 -4.67
N GLU A 179 3.36 9.21 -4.37
CA GLU A 179 2.91 10.45 -3.75
C GLU A 179 2.10 10.17 -2.48
N PRO A 180 2.07 11.08 -1.49
CA PRO A 180 1.23 10.91 -0.32
C PRO A 180 -0.23 10.68 -0.68
N ALA A 181 -0.88 9.73 -0.01
CA ALA A 181 -2.27 9.42 -0.30
C ALA A 181 -3.21 10.56 0.15
N PRO A 182 -4.25 10.92 -0.62
CA PRO A 182 -5.17 12.01 -0.26
C PRO A 182 -5.93 11.77 1.06
N GLY A 183 -6.38 12.85 1.71
CA GLY A 183 -7.24 12.80 2.89
C GLY A 183 -6.51 12.55 4.22
N PRO A 184 -7.20 12.14 5.29
CA PRO A 184 -6.63 12.01 6.63
C PRO A 184 -5.54 10.94 6.73
N ALA A 185 -5.47 10.02 5.76
CA ALA A 185 -4.39 9.06 5.67
C ALA A 185 -3.05 9.67 5.18
N ALA A 186 -3.07 10.89 4.64
CA ALA A 186 -1.90 11.68 4.24
C ALA A 186 -0.98 12.01 5.41
N GLY A 187 -1.50 11.99 6.65
CA GLY A 187 -0.78 12.22 7.93
C GLY A 187 0.32 11.19 8.28
N GLY A 188 0.92 10.55 7.27
CA GLY A 188 2.27 9.98 7.37
C GLY A 188 2.39 8.47 7.11
N ARG A 189 1.37 7.77 6.60
CA ARG A 189 1.46 6.29 6.50
C ARG A 189 0.92 5.65 5.22
N LEU A 190 0.19 6.36 4.37
CA LEU A 190 -0.24 5.83 3.07
C LEU A 190 0.31 6.65 1.91
N TRP A 191 0.64 5.94 0.84
CA TRP A 191 1.20 6.45 -0.40
C TRP A 191 0.42 5.85 -1.57
N VAL A 192 0.12 6.67 -2.57
CA VAL A 192 -0.32 6.19 -3.87
C VAL A 192 0.92 5.82 -4.66
N MET A 193 0.87 4.65 -5.32
CA MET A 193 2.00 4.19 -6.13
C MET A 193 2.33 5.18 -7.27
N PRO A 194 3.56 5.15 -7.81
CA PRO A 194 3.96 6.01 -8.93
C PRO A 194 3.02 5.89 -10.13
N ALA A 195 2.85 6.98 -10.88
CA ALA A 195 2.18 6.93 -12.17
C ALA A 195 2.98 6.11 -13.19
N PRO A 196 2.36 5.58 -14.27
CA PRO A 196 3.07 4.77 -15.27
C PRO A 196 4.32 5.48 -15.83
N ARG A 197 4.19 6.77 -16.17
CA ARG A 197 5.31 7.59 -16.62
C ARG A 197 6.42 7.69 -15.57
N THR A 198 6.08 7.81 -14.30
CA THR A 198 7.07 7.87 -13.22
C THR A 198 7.83 6.55 -13.09
N TRP A 199 7.14 5.41 -13.18
CA TRP A 199 7.79 4.09 -13.23
C TRP A 199 8.79 3.99 -14.38
N ALA A 200 8.43 4.47 -15.57
CA ALA A 200 9.29 4.47 -16.75
C ALA A 200 10.55 5.33 -16.60
N LEU A 201 10.51 6.32 -15.70
CA LEU A 201 11.61 7.26 -15.44
C LEU A 201 12.45 6.90 -14.20
N ILE A 202 12.14 5.81 -13.50
CA ILE A 202 12.97 5.36 -12.37
C ILE A 202 14.36 4.99 -12.88
N PRO A 203 15.43 5.64 -12.38
CA PRO A 203 16.78 5.31 -12.81
C PRO A 203 17.18 3.88 -12.48
N SER A 204 17.98 3.24 -13.35
CA SER A 204 18.38 1.83 -13.21
C SER A 204 18.98 1.48 -11.84
N TRP A 205 19.80 2.36 -11.26
CA TRP A 205 20.42 2.14 -9.95
C TRP A 205 19.42 2.12 -8.79
N GLU A 206 18.24 2.71 -8.93
CA GLU A 206 17.21 2.72 -7.90
C GLU A 206 16.52 1.36 -7.79
N TRP A 207 16.38 0.65 -8.91
CA TRP A 207 15.96 -0.75 -8.92
C TRP A 207 16.95 -1.64 -8.19
N HIS A 208 18.25 -1.47 -8.47
CA HIS A 208 19.31 -2.20 -7.78
C HIS A 208 19.33 -1.90 -6.27
N ARG A 209 19.21 -0.63 -5.88
CA ARG A 209 19.13 -0.23 -4.45
C ARG A 209 17.90 -0.82 -3.75
N ALA A 210 16.81 -1.03 -4.49
CA ALA A 210 15.61 -1.70 -3.98
C ALA A 210 15.72 -3.24 -3.97
N GLY A 211 16.82 -3.83 -4.44
CA GLY A 211 16.98 -5.30 -4.54
C GLY A 211 16.24 -5.94 -5.71
N VAL A 212 15.91 -5.15 -6.74
CA VAL A 212 15.22 -5.61 -7.94
C VAL A 212 16.23 -5.85 -9.06
N ASP A 213 16.25 -7.08 -9.58
CA ASP A 213 17.11 -7.44 -10.71
C ASP A 213 16.60 -6.84 -12.02
N ASN A 214 17.48 -6.85 -13.03
CA ASN A 214 17.18 -6.25 -14.33
C ASN A 214 16.02 -6.93 -15.07
N LYS A 215 15.78 -8.25 -14.88
CA LYS A 215 14.69 -8.95 -15.57
C LYS A 215 13.33 -8.49 -15.05
N ARG A 216 13.17 -8.40 -13.72
CA ARG A 216 11.95 -7.87 -13.09
C ARG A 216 11.75 -6.39 -13.42
N ALA A 217 12.79 -5.56 -13.26
CA ALA A 217 12.72 -4.13 -13.57
C ALA A 217 12.34 -3.89 -15.05
N SER A 218 13.03 -4.55 -15.99
CA SER A 218 12.72 -4.44 -17.42
C SER A 218 11.31 -4.90 -17.78
N THR A 219 10.78 -5.89 -17.06
CA THR A 219 9.40 -6.36 -17.25
C THR A 219 8.41 -5.28 -16.83
N ILE A 220 8.60 -4.66 -15.66
CA ILE A 220 7.78 -3.54 -15.21
C ILE A 220 7.84 -2.37 -16.20
N LEU A 221 9.04 -2.02 -16.67
CA LEU A 221 9.25 -0.94 -17.64
C LEU A 221 8.53 -1.19 -18.97
N ARG A 222 8.38 -2.44 -19.42
CA ARG A 222 7.58 -2.76 -20.61
C ARG A 222 6.08 -2.63 -20.35
N CYS A 223 5.61 -2.90 -19.14
CA CYS A 223 4.19 -2.84 -18.78
C CYS A 223 3.65 -1.41 -18.59
N VAL A 224 4.53 -0.43 -18.32
CA VAL A 224 4.14 0.96 -18.05
C VAL A 224 4.34 1.90 -19.25
N ARG A 225 4.76 1.37 -20.39
CA ARG A 225 4.84 2.06 -21.69
C ARG A 225 3.51 1.94 -22.41
#